data_AF-A0A151GJY6-F1
#
_entry.id   AF-A0A151GJY6-F1
#
_cell.length_a   1.000
_cell.length_b   1.000
_cell.length_c   1.000
_cell.angle_alpha   90.00
_cell.angle_beta   90.00
_cell.angle_gamma   90.00
#
_symmetry.space_group_name_H-M   'P 1'
#
loop_
_entity.id
_entity.type
_entity.pdbx_description
1 polymer ?
#
loop_
_entity_poly.entity_id
_entity_poly.type
_entity_poly.pdbx_seq_one_letter_code
_entity_poly.pdbx_strand_id
1 'polypeptide(L)'
;MVKRKLLDGMYGGEYAFQQDLNKPSFSPAHDSHFIFVPDLMAKAAQWKRTEVFVSISEDGSALPVIKHYVDVRDNPETAPVITHINDVDAASCVEALAVNSTEWSDIDAGYTPCSCRELEPVPSRPFPRYRYIFKVPQLDGVKDGAFARFPRPEAATSNLAVPGYYLHGPGLDDVAVLRIASFVGNSTTEFQSVCRKFLRMAAAAGKTKLVIDIKANVDGIYLLTLDLLHQLVPDIEEDIFLRGMMSDGSIVLYTDYRFGVDVEDRKFSKFEDKFSSQIFQGTNYTTLYRWDLEDPLITTNKQYGAGINITGYGALSKPEKALFVAENIVVLHDGI
;
A
#
# COMPACT_ATOMS: atom_id res chain seq x y z
N MET A 1 8.83 16.72 24.34
CA MET A 1 10.03 17.60 24.29
C MET A 1 9.78 18.86 23.46
N VAL A 2 9.28 18.75 22.22
CA VAL A 2 9.00 19.88 21.30
C VAL A 2 8.13 20.98 21.91
N LYS A 3 7.01 20.62 22.57
CA LYS A 3 6.11 21.58 23.23
C LYS A 3 6.85 22.52 24.20
N ARG A 4 7.80 22.00 24.97
CA ARG A 4 8.55 22.79 25.95
C ARG A 4 9.51 23.77 25.25
N LYS A 5 10.30 23.30 24.30
CA LYS A 5 11.20 24.15 23.49
C LYS A 5 10.44 25.28 22.78
N LEU A 6 9.22 25.01 22.31
CA LEU A 6 8.36 26.01 21.68
C LEU A 6 7.94 27.10 22.69
N LEU A 7 7.45 26.70 23.87
CA LEU A 7 7.02 27.62 24.93
C LEU A 7 8.20 28.44 25.49
N ASP A 8 9.38 27.84 25.55
CA ASP A 8 10.61 28.47 26.04
C ASP A 8 11.28 29.35 24.96
N GLY A 9 10.69 29.49 23.76
CA GLY A 9 11.22 30.34 22.69
C GLY A 9 12.56 29.88 22.10
N MET A 10 12.86 28.58 22.16
CA MET A 10 14.19 28.04 21.84
C MET A 10 14.47 27.86 20.34
N TYR A 11 13.48 28.03 19.46
CA TYR A 11 13.65 27.86 18.03
C TYR A 11 14.01 29.18 17.34
N GLY A 12 15.11 29.19 16.58
CA GLY A 12 15.53 30.36 15.80
C GLY A 12 14.63 30.69 14.60
N GLY A 13 13.61 29.87 14.33
CA GLY A 13 12.64 30.08 13.25
C GLY A 13 11.73 28.87 13.03
N GLU A 14 10.73 29.05 12.17
CA GLU A 14 9.73 28.03 11.86
C GLU A 14 10.34 26.75 11.27
N TYR A 15 11.36 26.85 10.42
CA TYR A 15 12.07 25.70 9.87
C TYR A 15 12.67 24.80 10.96
N ALA A 16 13.33 25.39 11.96
CA ALA A 16 13.95 24.65 13.05
C ALA A 16 12.88 23.96 13.93
N PHE A 17 11.76 24.63 14.16
CA PHE A 17 10.61 24.04 14.86
C PHE A 17 10.00 22.87 14.07
N GLN A 18 9.70 23.06 12.79
CA GLN A 18 9.06 22.04 11.95
C GLN A 18 9.94 20.80 11.76
N GLN A 19 11.26 20.95 11.65
CA GLN A 19 12.19 19.81 11.63
C GLN A 19 12.22 19.05 12.96
N ASP A 20 12.30 19.75 14.10
CA ASP A 20 12.33 19.13 15.43
C ASP A 20 10.97 18.53 15.82
N LEU A 21 9.88 18.97 15.17
CA LEU A 21 8.58 18.32 15.28
C LEU A 21 8.52 17.04 14.43
N ASN A 22 8.89 17.11 13.14
CA ASN A 22 8.72 16.00 12.20
C ASN A 22 9.69 14.83 12.47
N LYS A 23 11.01 15.09 12.46
CA LYS A 23 12.04 14.04 12.46
C LYS A 23 12.03 13.12 13.69
N PRO A 24 11.85 13.60 14.93
CA PRO A 24 11.83 12.70 16.09
C PRO A 24 10.43 12.21 16.47
N SER A 25 9.36 12.80 15.95
CA SER A 25 7.98 12.45 16.39
C SER A 25 7.21 11.62 15.37
N PHE A 26 7.44 11.80 14.07
CA PHE A 26 6.67 11.15 13.00
C PHE A 26 7.53 10.21 12.16
N SER A 27 8.71 10.64 11.70
CA SER A 27 9.60 9.79 10.89
C SER A 27 9.94 8.42 11.50
N PRO A 28 10.22 8.28 12.81
CA PRO A 28 10.57 6.99 13.39
C PRO A 28 9.38 6.03 13.52
N ALA A 29 8.15 6.49 13.26
CA ALA A 29 6.97 5.66 13.34
C ALA A 29 6.88 4.69 12.16
N HIS A 30 7.48 5.02 11.00
CA HIS A 30 7.46 4.19 9.79
C HIS A 30 6.03 3.68 9.45
N ASP A 31 5.08 4.60 9.54
CA ASP A 31 3.65 4.36 9.36
C ASP A 31 3.09 5.40 8.38
N SER A 32 2.67 4.92 7.20
CA SER A 32 2.13 5.74 6.12
C SER A 32 0.79 6.41 6.45
N HIS A 33 0.14 5.99 7.52
CA HIS A 33 -1.08 6.61 8.04
C HIS A 33 -0.81 7.52 9.25
N PHE A 34 0.44 7.58 9.72
CA PHE A 34 0.90 8.47 10.78
C PHE A 34 1.97 9.46 10.28
N ILE A 35 1.73 10.06 9.13
CA ILE A 35 2.63 11.05 8.52
C ILE A 35 2.17 12.47 8.86
N PHE A 36 3.13 13.34 9.18
CA PHE A 36 2.92 14.78 9.21
C PHE A 36 4.01 15.48 8.40
N VAL A 37 3.66 16.04 7.24
CA VAL A 37 4.60 16.85 6.44
C VAL A 37 4.31 18.33 6.67
N PRO A 38 5.21 19.06 7.38
CA PRO A 38 5.01 20.48 7.67
C PRO A 38 4.97 21.33 6.39
N ASP A 39 4.23 22.43 6.41
CA ASP A 39 3.98 23.25 5.22
C ASP A 39 5.22 24.02 4.73
N LEU A 40 6.10 24.49 5.59
CA LEU A 40 7.36 25.13 5.16
C LEU A 40 8.25 24.13 4.41
N MET A 41 8.26 22.88 4.86
CA MET A 41 9.01 21.77 4.25
C MET A 41 8.33 21.20 2.99
N ALA A 42 7.00 21.27 2.91
CA ALA A 42 6.24 20.74 1.79
C ALA A 42 5.91 21.76 0.70
N LYS A 43 5.86 23.06 1.01
CA LYS A 43 5.25 24.08 0.12
C LYS A 43 6.14 25.28 -0.15
N ALA A 44 6.82 25.80 0.88
CA ALA A 44 7.58 27.04 0.75
C ALA A 44 8.94 26.82 0.06
N ALA A 45 9.64 25.77 0.46
CA ALA A 45 10.88 25.34 -0.18
C ALA A 45 10.78 23.84 -0.48
N GLN A 46 10.75 23.50 -1.76
CA GLN A 46 10.84 22.11 -2.21
C GLN A 46 12.19 21.88 -2.84
N TRP A 47 12.74 20.73 -2.48
CA TRP A 47 13.99 20.23 -2.97
C TRP A 47 13.70 18.92 -3.69
N LYS A 48 14.12 18.84 -4.95
CA LYS A 48 13.91 17.64 -5.75
C LYS A 48 15.24 17.03 -6.11
N ARG A 49 15.29 15.71 -6.06
CA ARG A 49 16.39 14.92 -6.62
C ARG A 49 16.29 15.02 -8.14
N THR A 50 17.38 15.40 -8.81
CA THR A 50 17.49 15.38 -10.28
C THR A 50 17.93 14.02 -10.80
N GLU A 51 18.65 13.27 -9.97
CA GLU A 51 19.17 11.93 -10.27
C GLU A 51 18.33 10.87 -9.58
N VAL A 52 18.06 9.77 -10.29
CA VAL A 52 17.34 8.60 -9.76
C VAL A 52 18.31 7.43 -9.72
N PHE A 53 18.43 6.82 -8.55
CA PHE A 53 19.20 5.59 -8.37
C PHE A 53 18.28 4.38 -8.35
N VAL A 54 18.83 3.23 -8.73
CA VAL A 54 18.14 1.95 -8.74
C VAL A 54 19.02 0.89 -8.08
N SER A 55 18.36 -0.02 -7.36
CA SER A 55 18.98 -1.21 -6.79
C SER A 55 18.69 -2.39 -7.73
N ILE A 56 19.73 -3.01 -8.28
CA ILE A 56 19.61 -4.05 -9.32
C ILE A 56 20.44 -5.27 -8.94
N SER A 57 19.81 -6.44 -8.91
CA SER A 57 20.53 -7.72 -8.96
C SER A 57 20.94 -8.00 -10.40
N GLU A 58 22.24 -8.09 -10.68
CA GLU A 58 22.76 -8.21 -12.04
C GLU A 58 22.46 -9.57 -12.69
N ASP A 59 22.30 -10.63 -11.89
CA ASP A 59 21.99 -11.99 -12.36
C ASP A 59 20.66 -12.55 -11.81
N GLY A 60 19.91 -11.75 -11.04
CA GLY A 60 18.66 -12.14 -10.40
C GLY A 60 18.81 -12.95 -9.11
N SER A 61 20.04 -13.22 -8.65
CA SER A 61 20.36 -13.98 -7.45
C SER A 61 21.41 -13.32 -6.55
N ALA A 62 22.31 -12.52 -7.13
CA ALA A 62 23.33 -11.78 -6.43
C ALA A 62 22.72 -10.62 -5.63
N LEU A 63 23.46 -10.19 -4.60
CA LEU A 63 23.10 -8.99 -3.84
C LEU A 63 22.97 -7.79 -4.80
N PRO A 64 21.92 -6.96 -4.65
CA PRO A 64 21.73 -5.82 -5.51
C PRO A 64 22.87 -4.80 -5.43
N VAL A 65 23.20 -4.18 -6.56
CA VAL A 65 24.13 -3.06 -6.67
C VAL A 65 23.36 -1.77 -6.97
N ILE A 66 23.91 -0.63 -6.53
CA ILE A 66 23.32 0.69 -6.77
C ILE A 66 23.87 1.24 -8.10
N LYS A 67 22.96 1.64 -8.99
CA LYS A 67 23.30 2.23 -10.29
C LYS A 67 22.44 3.47 -10.56
N HIS A 68 22.86 4.28 -11.53
CA HIS A 68 22.02 5.37 -12.03
C HIS A 68 20.93 4.83 -12.97
N TYR A 69 19.69 5.27 -12.78
CA TYR A 69 18.56 4.83 -13.59
C TYR A 69 18.76 5.10 -15.09
N VAL A 70 19.29 6.28 -15.45
CA VAL A 70 19.51 6.67 -16.85
C VAL A 70 20.56 5.77 -17.49
N ASP A 71 21.66 5.48 -16.80
CA ASP A 71 22.71 4.60 -17.32
C ASP A 71 22.19 3.18 -17.52
N VAL A 72 21.40 2.66 -16.58
CA VAL A 72 20.76 1.35 -16.72
C VAL A 72 19.76 1.33 -17.88
N ARG A 73 18.95 2.38 -18.02
CA ARG A 73 17.94 2.48 -19.08
C ARG A 73 18.60 2.49 -20.46
N ASP A 74 19.72 3.20 -20.60
CA ASP A 74 20.36 3.43 -21.88
C ASP A 74 21.36 2.31 -22.22
N ASN A 75 22.09 1.77 -21.23
CA ASN A 75 23.08 0.70 -21.39
C ASN A 75 23.10 -0.27 -20.19
N PRO A 76 22.11 -1.17 -20.03
CA PRO A 76 21.93 -1.97 -18.81
C PRO A 76 23.12 -2.88 -18.48
N GLU A 77 23.78 -3.44 -19.50
CA GLU A 77 24.91 -4.37 -19.34
C GLU A 77 26.21 -3.67 -18.89
N THR A 78 26.35 -2.38 -19.18
CA THR A 78 27.59 -1.62 -18.91
C THR A 78 27.38 -0.47 -17.92
N ALA A 79 26.17 -0.30 -17.40
CA ALA A 79 25.84 0.73 -16.43
C ALA A 79 26.75 0.61 -15.19
N PRO A 80 27.46 1.70 -14.82
CA PRO A 80 28.45 1.67 -13.76
C PRO A 80 27.80 1.49 -12.38
N VAL A 81 28.49 0.76 -11.52
CA VAL A 81 28.12 0.60 -10.10
C VAL A 81 28.58 1.83 -9.31
N ILE A 82 27.66 2.41 -8.55
CA ILE A 82 27.92 3.47 -7.60
C ILE A 82 28.29 2.82 -6.26
N THR A 83 29.57 2.89 -5.89
CA THR A 83 30.06 2.34 -4.62
C THR A 83 30.10 3.38 -3.50
N HIS A 84 30.17 4.67 -3.83
CA HIS A 84 30.23 5.76 -2.85
C HIS A 84 29.38 6.96 -3.28
N ILE A 85 28.79 7.64 -2.29
CA ILE A 85 28.09 8.91 -2.43
C ILE A 85 28.67 9.87 -1.39
N ASN A 86 29.31 10.96 -1.83
CA ASN A 86 29.98 11.93 -0.96
C ASN A 86 30.96 11.27 0.03
N ASP A 87 31.83 10.39 -0.48
CA ASP A 87 32.82 9.62 0.30
C ASP A 87 32.24 8.64 1.34
N VAL A 88 30.91 8.44 1.35
CA VAL A 88 30.24 7.42 2.16
C VAL A 88 29.90 6.23 1.26
N ASP A 89 30.06 5.01 1.78
CA ASP A 89 29.56 3.80 1.12
C ASP A 89 28.10 3.99 0.65
N ALA A 90 27.84 3.71 -0.62
CA ALA A 90 26.57 4.06 -1.25
C ALA A 90 25.38 3.35 -0.59
N ALA A 91 25.55 2.08 -0.21
CA ALA A 91 24.50 1.31 0.44
C ALA A 91 24.17 1.88 1.82
N SER A 92 25.21 2.10 2.64
CA SER A 92 25.10 2.73 3.95
C SER A 92 24.43 4.10 3.87
N CYS A 93 24.71 4.87 2.82
CA CYS A 93 24.11 6.19 2.62
C CYS A 93 22.60 6.10 2.32
N VAL A 94 22.21 5.20 1.42
CA VAL A 94 20.79 4.99 1.05
C VAL A 94 20.00 4.42 2.22
N GLU A 95 20.56 3.47 2.96
CA GLU A 95 19.95 2.90 4.16
C GLU A 95 19.73 3.97 5.25
N ALA A 96 20.74 4.80 5.53
CA ALA A 96 20.60 5.88 6.50
C ALA A 96 19.51 6.91 6.12
N LEU A 97 19.27 7.11 4.82
CA LEU A 97 18.15 7.93 4.36
C LEU A 97 16.81 7.21 4.56
N ALA A 98 16.72 5.93 4.18
CA ALA A 98 15.51 5.13 4.33
C ALA A 98 15.05 5.13 5.79
N VAL A 99 15.93 4.77 6.73
CA VAL A 99 15.68 4.76 8.18
C VAL A 99 15.16 6.10 8.72
N ASN A 100 15.56 7.23 8.13
CA ASN A 100 15.20 8.55 8.66
C ASN A 100 14.07 9.25 7.90
N SER A 101 13.59 8.69 6.79
CA SER A 101 12.66 9.41 5.91
C SER A 101 11.58 8.59 5.24
N THR A 102 11.64 7.26 5.33
CA THR A 102 10.59 6.40 4.77
C THR A 102 9.36 6.35 5.68
N GLU A 103 8.18 6.41 5.07
CA GLU A 103 6.89 6.15 5.71
C GLU A 103 6.52 4.66 5.72
N TRP A 104 7.29 3.84 5.01
CA TRP A 104 7.07 2.40 4.91
C TRP A 104 7.57 1.68 6.15
N SER A 105 6.80 0.69 6.61
CA SER A 105 7.16 -0.12 7.77
C SER A 105 8.33 -1.07 7.50
N ASP A 106 8.54 -1.45 6.24
CA ASP A 106 9.78 -2.06 5.76
C ASP A 106 10.76 -0.97 5.32
N ILE A 107 11.95 -0.96 5.93
CA ILE A 107 12.99 0.02 5.60
C ILE A 107 13.53 -0.22 4.19
N ASP A 108 13.52 -1.47 3.71
CA ASP A 108 14.00 -1.82 2.37
C ASP A 108 13.06 -1.28 1.27
N ALA A 109 11.77 -1.09 1.58
CA ALA A 109 10.85 -0.40 0.68
C ALA A 109 11.23 1.08 0.49
N GLY A 110 11.90 1.68 1.47
CA GLY A 110 12.45 3.03 1.43
C GLY A 110 13.71 3.19 0.58
N TYR A 111 14.26 2.10 0.03
CA TYR A 111 15.55 2.11 -0.68
C TYR A 111 15.44 2.69 -2.10
N THR A 112 14.32 2.45 -2.79
CA THR A 112 14.13 2.77 -4.22
C THR A 112 14.04 4.27 -4.56
N PRO A 113 13.51 5.17 -3.70
CA PRO A 113 13.50 6.60 -4.01
C PRO A 113 14.75 7.36 -3.52
N CYS A 114 15.70 6.75 -2.81
CA CYS A 114 16.68 7.47 -1.98
C CYS A 114 18.03 7.78 -2.65
N SER A 115 18.43 9.06 -2.60
CA SER A 115 19.76 9.58 -2.98
C SER A 115 20.21 10.67 -1.98
N CYS A 116 21.50 10.66 -1.61
CA CYS A 116 22.11 11.54 -0.60
C CYS A 116 22.71 12.85 -1.13
N ARG A 117 22.39 13.27 -2.36
CA ARG A 117 22.93 14.52 -2.91
C ARG A 117 22.28 15.74 -2.25
N GLU A 118 23.09 16.76 -1.94
CA GLU A 118 22.58 18.07 -1.53
C GLU A 118 21.61 18.62 -2.57
N LEU A 119 20.53 19.19 -2.08
CA LEU A 119 19.35 19.47 -2.86
C LEU A 119 19.38 20.90 -3.43
N GLU A 120 19.01 21.07 -4.69
CA GLU A 120 18.87 22.39 -5.32
C GLU A 120 17.45 22.98 -5.14
N PRO A 121 17.30 24.31 -4.96
CA PRO A 121 15.99 24.96 -4.84
C PRO A 121 15.24 25.03 -6.19
N VAL A 122 13.94 24.73 -6.21
CA VAL A 122 13.09 24.83 -7.42
C VAL A 122 11.87 25.73 -7.15
N PRO A 123 11.45 26.61 -8.10
CA PRO A 123 10.29 27.48 -7.92
C PRO A 123 8.96 26.71 -7.78
N SER A 124 8.05 27.29 -7.00
CA SER A 124 6.76 26.70 -6.63
C SER A 124 5.78 26.62 -7.81
N ARG A 125 5.00 25.53 -7.87
CA ARG A 125 3.85 25.38 -8.80
C ARG A 125 2.56 25.90 -8.14
N PRO A 126 1.64 26.53 -8.88
CA PRO A 126 0.36 26.99 -8.34
C PRO A 126 -0.59 25.81 -8.03
N PHE A 127 -1.37 25.95 -6.96
CA PHE A 127 -2.28 24.90 -6.46
C PHE A 127 -3.65 24.88 -7.18
N PRO A 128 -4.22 23.68 -7.41
CA PRO A 128 -5.67 23.47 -7.39
C PRO A 128 -6.20 23.52 -5.94
N ARG A 129 -7.36 24.16 -5.73
CA ARG A 129 -8.05 24.25 -4.42
C ARG A 129 -8.87 22.97 -4.17
N TYR A 130 -8.55 22.11 -3.21
CA TYR A 130 -9.50 21.07 -2.76
C TYR A 130 -9.47 20.76 -1.26
N ARG A 131 -10.69 20.58 -0.70
CA ARG A 131 -11.04 20.09 0.64
C ARG A 131 -10.70 18.60 0.78
N TYR A 132 -10.27 18.19 1.97
CA TYR A 132 -10.11 16.79 2.40
C TYR A 132 -11.30 15.92 2.01
N ILE A 133 -11.11 15.03 1.03
CA ILE A 133 -11.63 13.66 0.91
C ILE A 133 -10.64 12.96 -0.02
N PHE A 134 -10.12 11.80 0.36
CA PHE A 134 -9.24 10.93 -0.43
C PHE A 134 -9.60 10.95 -1.93
N LYS A 135 -8.86 11.71 -2.73
CA LYS A 135 -8.78 11.55 -4.17
C LYS A 135 -7.36 11.11 -4.47
N VAL A 136 -7.15 9.80 -4.42
CA VAL A 136 -6.03 9.16 -5.14
C VAL A 136 -6.17 9.60 -6.61
N PRO A 137 -5.07 10.00 -7.29
CA PRO A 137 -5.13 10.38 -8.69
C PRO A 137 -5.88 9.31 -9.48
N GLN A 138 -6.91 9.69 -10.24
CA GLN A 138 -7.37 8.83 -11.33
C GLN A 138 -6.15 8.62 -12.21
N LEU A 139 -5.63 7.39 -12.24
CA LEU A 139 -4.68 7.00 -13.28
C LEU A 139 -5.45 7.17 -14.59
N ASP A 140 -5.05 8.16 -15.39
CA ASP A 140 -5.64 8.39 -16.71
C ASP A 140 -5.68 7.05 -17.44
N GLY A 141 -6.85 6.70 -17.97
CA GLY A 141 -7.02 5.46 -18.74
C GLY A 141 -5.92 5.39 -19.80
N VAL A 142 -5.12 4.34 -19.76
CA VAL A 142 -3.99 4.22 -20.69
C VAL A 142 -4.58 4.16 -22.10
N LYS A 143 -4.22 5.14 -22.95
CA LYS A 143 -4.84 5.36 -24.27
C LYS A 143 -4.86 4.12 -25.16
N ASP A 144 -3.93 3.18 -24.93
CA ASP A 144 -3.75 1.96 -25.71
C ASP A 144 -4.21 0.68 -24.99
N GLY A 145 -4.80 0.79 -23.79
CA GLY A 145 -5.29 -0.36 -23.02
C GLY A 145 -4.21 -1.30 -22.49
N ALA A 146 -2.95 -0.87 -22.44
CA ALA A 146 -1.83 -1.60 -21.86
C ALA A 146 -0.77 -0.63 -21.30
N PHE A 147 -0.10 -0.99 -20.20
CA PHE A 147 1.05 -0.23 -19.71
C PHE A 147 2.19 -0.27 -20.73
N ALA A 148 2.96 0.82 -20.83
CA ALA A 148 4.13 0.87 -21.70
C ALA A 148 5.09 -0.29 -21.37
N ARG A 149 5.52 -1.04 -22.39
CA ARG A 149 6.39 -2.23 -22.29
C ARG A 149 5.76 -3.49 -21.71
N PHE A 150 4.46 -3.47 -21.37
CA PHE A 150 3.72 -4.69 -21.02
C PHE A 150 2.99 -5.23 -22.26
N PRO A 151 2.75 -6.55 -22.34
CA PRO A 151 1.83 -7.11 -23.34
C PRO A 151 0.42 -6.57 -23.11
N ARG A 152 -0.46 -6.80 -24.08
CA ARG A 152 -1.89 -6.51 -23.90
C ARG A 152 -2.48 -7.51 -22.90
N PRO A 153 -3.25 -7.07 -21.89
CA PRO A 153 -3.85 -7.98 -20.92
C PRO A 153 -5.00 -8.78 -21.52
N GLU A 154 -5.17 -10.01 -21.02
CA GLU A 154 -6.29 -10.92 -21.35
C GLU A 154 -7.61 -10.41 -20.76
N ALA A 155 -7.54 -9.80 -19.58
CA ALA A 155 -8.61 -9.09 -18.93
C ALA A 155 -8.03 -7.94 -18.11
N ALA A 156 -8.70 -6.79 -18.09
CA ALA A 156 -8.30 -5.70 -17.24
C ALA A 156 -9.48 -4.82 -16.81
N THR A 157 -9.31 -4.09 -15.71
CA THR A 157 -10.18 -2.95 -15.40
C THR A 157 -9.95 -1.81 -16.39
N SER A 158 -10.94 -0.95 -16.57
CA SER A 158 -10.91 0.21 -17.47
C SER A 158 -9.70 1.13 -17.29
N ASN A 159 -9.17 1.22 -16.07
CA ASN A 159 -7.98 2.01 -15.73
C ASN A 159 -6.70 1.19 -15.53
N LEU A 160 -6.71 -0.10 -15.84
CA LEU A 160 -5.60 -1.03 -15.60
C LEU A 160 -5.14 -1.11 -14.12
N ALA A 161 -6.03 -0.85 -13.16
CA ALA A 161 -5.78 -1.16 -11.75
C ALA A 161 -5.53 -2.67 -11.56
N VAL A 162 -6.24 -3.50 -12.34
CA VAL A 162 -6.03 -4.95 -12.35
C VAL A 162 -5.91 -5.45 -13.79
N PRO A 163 -4.71 -5.62 -14.34
CA PRO A 163 -4.51 -6.34 -15.59
C PRO A 163 -4.02 -7.77 -15.35
N GLY A 164 -4.61 -8.71 -16.09
CA GLY A 164 -4.25 -10.13 -16.09
C GLY A 164 -3.56 -10.55 -17.39
N TYR A 165 -2.53 -11.40 -17.27
CA TYR A 165 -1.67 -11.84 -18.36
C TYR A 165 -1.44 -13.35 -18.33
N TYR A 166 -1.15 -13.94 -19.49
CA TYR A 166 -0.56 -15.26 -19.59
C TYR A 166 0.91 -15.13 -19.96
N LEU A 167 1.75 -15.92 -19.29
CA LEU A 167 3.15 -16.02 -19.69
C LEU A 167 3.29 -17.02 -20.84
N HIS A 168 4.36 -16.82 -21.61
CA HIS A 168 4.74 -17.63 -22.75
C HIS A 168 6.24 -17.89 -22.70
N GLY A 169 6.64 -19.10 -23.09
CA GLY A 169 8.04 -19.50 -23.16
C GLY A 169 8.32 -20.80 -22.41
N PRO A 170 9.54 -21.35 -22.52
CA PRO A 170 9.89 -22.64 -21.95
C PRO A 170 9.57 -22.71 -20.45
N GLY A 171 8.60 -23.55 -20.07
CA GLY A 171 8.20 -23.75 -18.67
C GLY A 171 7.25 -22.71 -18.08
N LEU A 172 6.74 -21.76 -18.87
CA LEU A 172 5.84 -20.69 -18.41
C LEU A 172 4.41 -20.80 -18.94
N ASP A 173 4.14 -21.75 -19.84
CA ASP A 173 2.84 -21.89 -20.50
C ASP A 173 1.69 -22.27 -19.52
N ASP A 174 2.01 -22.75 -18.32
CA ASP A 174 1.06 -23.05 -17.26
C ASP A 174 0.89 -21.90 -16.23
N VAL A 175 1.51 -20.74 -16.48
CA VAL A 175 1.51 -19.59 -15.57
C VAL A 175 0.58 -18.47 -16.04
N ALA A 176 -0.25 -18.00 -15.12
CA ALA A 176 -1.02 -16.75 -15.22
C ALA A 176 -0.47 -15.70 -14.25
N VAL A 177 -0.57 -14.42 -14.61
CA VAL A 177 -0.19 -13.29 -13.75
C VAL A 177 -1.40 -12.38 -13.59
N LEU A 178 -1.82 -12.12 -12.36
CA LEU A 178 -2.78 -11.09 -12.02
C LEU A 178 -2.03 -9.95 -11.31
N ARG A 179 -1.79 -8.86 -12.02
CA ARG A 179 -1.18 -7.67 -11.41
C ARG A 179 -2.25 -6.84 -10.73
N ILE A 180 -2.02 -6.44 -9.48
CA ILE A 180 -2.84 -5.49 -8.74
C ILE A 180 -2.01 -4.23 -8.56
N ALA A 181 -2.17 -3.26 -9.47
CA ALA A 181 -1.47 -1.99 -9.38
C ALA A 181 -2.03 -1.08 -8.28
N SER A 182 -3.31 -1.26 -7.93
CA SER A 182 -3.95 -0.64 -6.78
C SER A 182 -5.24 -1.39 -6.44
N PHE A 183 -5.60 -1.50 -5.15
CA PHE A 183 -6.96 -1.91 -4.74
C PHE A 183 -7.95 -0.73 -4.78
N VAL A 184 -7.69 0.26 -5.63
CA VAL A 184 -8.61 1.33 -5.99
C VAL A 184 -8.68 1.40 -7.52
N GLY A 185 -9.90 1.48 -8.04
CA GLY A 185 -10.14 1.65 -9.47
C GLY A 185 -11.27 2.62 -9.75
N ASN A 186 -11.64 2.77 -11.01
CA ASN A 186 -12.82 3.55 -11.41
C ASN A 186 -14.12 2.99 -10.81
N SER A 187 -14.14 1.70 -10.51
CA SER A 187 -15.28 1.00 -9.92
C SER A 187 -14.83 -0.21 -9.11
N THR A 188 -15.26 -0.28 -7.85
CA THR A 188 -15.01 -1.44 -6.97
C THR A 188 -15.69 -2.70 -7.50
N THR A 189 -16.89 -2.57 -8.08
CA THR A 189 -17.59 -3.69 -8.73
C THR A 189 -16.90 -4.15 -10.01
N GLU A 190 -16.27 -3.25 -10.77
CA GLU A 190 -15.47 -3.62 -11.94
C GLU A 190 -14.22 -4.40 -11.50
N PHE A 191 -13.50 -3.90 -10.49
CA PHE A 191 -12.35 -4.58 -9.89
C PHE A 191 -12.70 -6.03 -9.51
N GLN A 192 -13.75 -6.21 -8.70
CA GLN A 192 -14.23 -7.51 -8.26
C GLN A 192 -14.56 -8.43 -9.46
N SER A 193 -15.27 -7.88 -10.46
CA SER A 193 -15.71 -8.65 -11.62
C SER A 193 -14.55 -9.07 -12.51
N VAL A 194 -13.55 -8.20 -12.70
CA VAL A 194 -12.36 -8.49 -13.51
C VAL A 194 -11.49 -9.55 -12.85
N CYS A 195 -11.26 -9.47 -11.53
CA CYS A 195 -10.54 -10.50 -10.78
C CYS A 195 -11.20 -11.87 -10.99
N ARG A 196 -12.50 -11.96 -10.70
CA ARG A 196 -13.30 -13.18 -10.85
C ARG A 196 -13.25 -13.73 -12.28
N LYS A 197 -13.41 -12.85 -13.27
CA LYS A 197 -13.37 -13.22 -14.69
C LYS A 197 -12.00 -13.77 -15.06
N PHE A 198 -10.92 -13.10 -14.67
CA PHE A 198 -9.57 -13.51 -15.02
C PHE A 198 -9.21 -14.86 -14.40
N LEU A 199 -9.52 -15.09 -13.11
CA LEU A 199 -9.26 -16.37 -12.44
C LEU A 199 -9.94 -17.53 -13.17
N ARG A 200 -11.20 -17.37 -13.59
CA ARG A 200 -11.92 -18.37 -14.39
C ARG A 200 -11.31 -18.58 -15.76
N MET A 201 -10.95 -17.49 -16.44
CA MET A 201 -10.31 -17.57 -17.75
C MET A 201 -8.99 -18.33 -17.69
N ALA A 202 -8.16 -18.04 -16.68
CA ALA A 202 -6.87 -18.68 -16.47
C ALA A 202 -7.03 -20.18 -16.20
N ALA A 203 -7.93 -20.56 -15.29
CA ALA A 203 -8.23 -21.96 -15.01
C ALA A 203 -8.77 -22.69 -16.26
N ALA A 204 -9.70 -22.07 -16.99
CA ALA A 204 -10.25 -22.63 -18.23
C ALA A 204 -9.21 -22.77 -19.36
N ALA A 205 -8.18 -21.91 -19.36
CA ALA A 205 -7.04 -21.98 -20.26
C ALA A 205 -5.97 -23.00 -19.83
N GLY A 206 -6.22 -23.79 -18.78
CA GLY A 206 -5.31 -24.83 -18.28
C GLY A 206 -4.11 -24.28 -17.51
N LYS A 207 -4.17 -23.03 -17.03
CA LYS A 207 -3.13 -22.47 -16.16
C LYS A 207 -3.23 -23.13 -14.79
N THR A 208 -2.10 -23.56 -14.26
CA THR A 208 -2.02 -24.26 -12.96
C THR A 208 -1.27 -23.46 -11.91
N LYS A 209 -0.52 -22.43 -12.33
CA LYS A 209 0.24 -21.50 -11.48
C LYS A 209 -0.28 -20.08 -11.64
N LEU A 210 -0.34 -19.36 -10.53
CA LEU A 210 -0.83 -17.98 -10.50
C LEU A 210 0.17 -17.10 -9.76
N VAL A 211 0.61 -16.03 -10.41
CA VAL A 211 1.37 -14.95 -9.79
C VAL A 211 0.41 -13.80 -9.48
N ILE A 212 0.32 -13.39 -8.22
CA ILE A 212 -0.34 -12.15 -7.80
C ILE A 212 0.75 -11.09 -7.65
N ASP A 213 0.86 -10.18 -8.61
CA ASP A 213 1.87 -9.11 -8.60
C ASP A 213 1.30 -7.85 -7.98
N ILE A 214 1.67 -7.56 -6.74
CA ILE A 214 1.25 -6.38 -5.98
C ILE A 214 2.38 -5.34 -5.85
N LYS A 215 3.46 -5.45 -6.63
CA LYS A 215 4.54 -4.45 -6.57
C LYS A 215 4.06 -3.06 -6.95
N ALA A 216 4.55 -2.07 -6.23
CA ALA A 216 4.18 -0.66 -6.32
C ALA A 216 2.70 -0.38 -6.05
N ASN A 217 2.00 -1.30 -5.37
CA ASN A 217 0.66 -1.09 -4.86
C ASN A 217 0.75 -0.50 -3.44
N VAL A 218 0.63 0.82 -3.36
CA VAL A 218 0.86 1.59 -2.12
C VAL A 218 -0.38 1.79 -1.25
N ASP A 219 -1.58 1.51 -1.78
CA ASP A 219 -2.84 1.87 -1.13
C ASP A 219 -4.02 1.05 -1.70
N GLY A 220 -5.14 1.05 -0.98
CA GLY A 220 -6.24 0.17 -1.31
C GLY A 220 -7.49 0.30 -0.45
N ILE A 221 -8.60 -0.18 -1.01
CA ILE A 221 -9.76 -0.51 -0.20
C ILE A 221 -9.55 -1.92 0.35
N TYR A 222 -9.38 -2.04 1.68
CA TYR A 222 -9.17 -3.31 2.38
C TYR A 222 -10.18 -4.40 1.99
N LEU A 223 -11.46 -4.04 1.82
CA LEU A 223 -12.51 -4.99 1.43
C LEU A 223 -12.34 -5.58 0.02
N LEU A 224 -11.64 -4.90 -0.89
CA LEU A 224 -11.30 -5.49 -2.20
C LEU A 224 -10.19 -6.53 -2.09
N THR A 225 -9.22 -6.32 -1.17
CA THR A 225 -8.20 -7.32 -0.85
C THR A 225 -8.84 -8.56 -0.25
N LEU A 226 -9.74 -8.36 0.71
CA LEU A 226 -10.48 -9.43 1.37
C LEU A 226 -11.31 -10.26 0.38
N ASP A 227 -12.07 -9.59 -0.48
CA ASP A 227 -12.84 -10.27 -1.51
C ASP A 227 -11.95 -11.05 -2.49
N LEU A 228 -10.80 -10.49 -2.91
CA LEU A 228 -9.85 -11.21 -3.77
C LEU A 228 -9.28 -12.45 -3.06
N LEU A 229 -8.93 -12.33 -1.77
CA LEU A 229 -8.43 -13.45 -0.97
C LEU A 229 -9.46 -14.57 -0.89
N HIS A 230 -10.73 -14.27 -0.61
CA HIS A 230 -11.81 -15.25 -0.61
C HIS A 230 -12.11 -15.84 -2.00
N GLN A 231 -11.82 -15.13 -3.09
CA GLN A 231 -11.92 -15.69 -4.45
C GLN A 231 -10.78 -16.68 -4.75
N LEU A 232 -9.59 -16.46 -4.17
CA LEU A 232 -8.42 -17.33 -4.36
C LEU A 232 -8.47 -18.55 -3.44
N VAL A 233 -8.81 -18.34 -2.17
CA VAL A 233 -8.81 -19.34 -1.11
C VAL A 233 -10.17 -19.25 -0.36
N PRO A 234 -11.25 -19.81 -0.93
CA PRO A 234 -12.60 -19.63 -0.42
C PRO A 234 -12.86 -20.25 0.97
N ASP A 235 -12.02 -21.22 1.37
CA ASP A 235 -12.12 -21.91 2.66
C ASP A 235 -11.10 -21.37 3.68
N ILE A 236 -10.54 -20.18 3.46
CA ILE A 236 -9.54 -19.59 4.34
C ILE A 236 -10.14 -19.23 5.72
N GLU A 237 -9.40 -19.56 6.78
CA GLU A 237 -9.64 -19.04 8.12
C GLU A 237 -8.72 -17.84 8.33
N GLU A 238 -9.31 -16.65 8.48
CA GLU A 238 -8.54 -15.40 8.55
C GLU A 238 -8.53 -14.83 9.97
N ASP A 239 -7.35 -14.37 10.41
CA ASP A 239 -7.22 -13.56 11.62
C ASP A 239 -7.27 -12.07 11.25
N ILE A 240 -8.48 -11.55 11.01
CA ILE A 240 -8.75 -10.15 10.65
C ILE A 240 -9.21 -9.31 11.84
N PHE A 241 -8.89 -9.78 13.05
CA PHE A 241 -9.32 -9.11 14.25
C PHE A 241 -8.41 -7.92 14.60
N LEU A 242 -9.04 -6.86 15.10
CA LEU A 242 -8.44 -5.55 15.32
C LEU A 242 -8.63 -5.11 16.78
N ARG A 243 -7.71 -4.27 17.26
CA ARG A 243 -7.88 -3.50 18.50
C ARG A 243 -7.61 -2.02 18.24
N GLY A 244 -8.51 -1.17 18.71
CA GLY A 244 -8.29 0.27 18.71
C GLY A 244 -7.59 0.69 20.00
N MET A 245 -6.48 1.42 19.90
CA MET A 245 -5.89 2.06 21.09
C MET A 245 -6.87 3.10 21.62
N MET A 246 -7.21 2.99 22.90
CA MET A 246 -8.14 3.89 23.57
C MET A 246 -7.41 5.13 24.10
N SER A 247 -7.84 6.29 23.60
CA SER A 247 -7.42 7.61 24.04
C SER A 247 -8.61 8.57 23.92
N ASP A 248 -8.61 9.66 24.67
CA ASP A 248 -9.69 10.65 24.62
C ASP A 248 -9.93 11.19 23.20
N GLY A 249 -8.88 11.24 22.37
CA GLY A 249 -8.96 11.64 20.96
C GLY A 249 -9.45 10.54 20.02
N SER A 250 -9.10 9.27 20.25
CA SER A 250 -9.47 8.16 19.36
C SER A 250 -10.93 7.73 19.54
N ILE A 251 -11.50 7.91 20.73
CA ILE A 251 -12.90 7.58 21.01
C ILE A 251 -13.84 8.41 20.12
N VAL A 252 -13.49 9.65 19.76
CA VAL A 252 -14.35 10.56 18.98
C VAL A 252 -14.55 10.11 17.52
N LEU A 253 -13.57 9.43 16.92
CA LEU A 253 -13.62 9.02 15.50
C LEU A 253 -14.36 7.68 15.27
N TYR A 254 -14.49 6.84 16.31
CA TYR A 254 -15.04 5.49 16.22
C TYR A 254 -16.08 5.21 17.33
N THR A 255 -17.03 6.12 17.54
CA THR A 255 -17.98 6.03 18.67
C THR A 255 -19.08 4.97 18.52
N ASP A 256 -19.26 4.38 17.34
CA ASP A 256 -20.35 3.41 17.13
C ASP A 256 -19.93 1.99 17.51
N TYR A 257 -20.35 1.55 18.70
CA TYR A 257 -20.08 0.20 19.19
C TYR A 257 -20.73 -0.89 18.33
N ARG A 258 -21.75 -0.56 17.54
CA ARG A 258 -22.45 -1.50 16.65
C ARG A 258 -21.65 -1.84 15.40
N PHE A 259 -20.59 -1.09 15.12
CA PHE A 259 -19.73 -1.33 13.97
C PHE A 259 -18.82 -2.53 14.25
N GLY A 260 -19.02 -3.63 13.52
CA GLY A 260 -18.27 -4.86 13.67
C GLY A 260 -18.92 -5.92 14.56
N VAL A 261 -18.19 -7.02 14.75
CA VAL A 261 -18.58 -8.19 15.57
C VAL A 261 -17.40 -8.65 16.43
N ASP A 262 -17.70 -9.36 17.52
CA ASP A 262 -16.69 -9.98 18.39
C ASP A 262 -16.08 -11.25 17.76
N VAL A 263 -15.22 -11.94 18.53
CA VAL A 263 -14.54 -13.17 18.11
C VAL A 263 -15.44 -14.38 17.87
N GLU A 264 -16.72 -14.28 18.27
CA GLU A 264 -17.74 -15.30 18.05
C GLU A 264 -18.78 -14.83 17.03
N ASP A 265 -18.47 -13.78 16.25
CA ASP A 265 -19.35 -13.16 15.26
C ASP A 265 -20.64 -12.56 15.84
N ARG A 266 -20.61 -12.16 17.12
CA ARG A 266 -21.75 -11.53 17.80
C ARG A 266 -21.65 -10.02 17.74
N LYS A 267 -22.81 -9.36 17.63
CA LYS A 267 -22.94 -7.90 17.73
C LYS A 267 -22.73 -7.42 19.16
N PHE A 268 -22.04 -6.30 19.33
CA PHE A 268 -21.94 -5.62 20.62
C PHE A 268 -23.28 -4.99 21.00
N SER A 269 -23.72 -5.20 22.24
CA SER A 269 -25.05 -4.78 22.70
C SER A 269 -25.04 -3.38 23.32
N LYS A 270 -23.89 -2.95 23.85
CA LYS A 270 -23.66 -1.63 24.44
C LYS A 270 -22.21 -1.19 24.27
N PHE A 271 -21.96 0.10 24.50
CA PHE A 271 -20.65 0.73 24.35
C PHE A 271 -19.56 0.00 25.13
N GLU A 272 -19.84 -0.39 26.38
CA GLU A 272 -18.88 -1.03 27.27
C GLU A 272 -18.45 -2.42 26.80
N ASP A 273 -19.26 -3.12 25.99
CA ASP A 273 -18.89 -4.45 25.49
C ASP A 273 -17.68 -4.37 24.53
N LYS A 274 -17.62 -3.29 23.75
CA LYS A 274 -16.54 -3.04 22.78
C LYS A 274 -15.42 -2.17 23.37
N PHE A 275 -15.79 -1.14 24.11
CA PHE A 275 -14.88 -0.10 24.60
C PHE A 275 -14.57 -0.25 26.11
N SER A 276 -14.78 -1.43 26.69
CA SER A 276 -14.21 -1.73 28.01
C SER A 276 -12.69 -1.82 27.91
N SER A 277 -12.01 -1.34 28.95
CA SER A 277 -10.55 -1.23 28.96
C SER A 277 -9.89 -2.61 28.93
N GLN A 278 -9.23 -2.94 27.83
CA GLN A 278 -8.37 -4.10 27.69
C GLN A 278 -6.91 -3.64 27.80
N ILE A 279 -6.30 -3.81 28.98
CA ILE A 279 -4.93 -3.37 29.22
C ILE A 279 -3.96 -4.40 28.65
N PHE A 280 -3.20 -4.01 27.63
CA PHE A 280 -2.08 -4.77 27.10
C PHE A 280 -0.81 -3.95 27.20
N GLN A 281 0.20 -4.49 27.89
CA GLN A 281 1.49 -3.80 28.15
C GLN A 281 1.34 -2.38 28.73
N GLY A 282 0.34 -2.15 29.58
CA GLY A 282 0.06 -0.84 30.19
C GLY A 282 -0.71 0.14 29.31
N THR A 283 -1.01 -0.23 28.06
CA THR A 283 -1.83 0.58 27.14
C THR A 283 -3.24 0.02 27.08
N ASN A 284 -4.22 0.92 27.04
CA ASN A 284 -5.63 0.56 26.98
C ASN A 284 -6.09 0.38 25.53
N TYR A 285 -6.79 -0.73 25.25
CA TYR A 285 -7.36 -1.06 23.96
C TYR A 285 -8.83 -1.45 24.07
N THR A 286 -9.53 -1.42 22.93
CA THR A 286 -10.86 -2.04 22.81
C THR A 286 -10.79 -3.57 23.01
N THR A 287 -11.96 -4.18 23.24
CA THR A 287 -12.18 -5.61 22.97
C THR A 287 -11.76 -5.92 21.53
N LEU A 288 -11.30 -7.15 21.29
CA LEU A 288 -10.96 -7.64 19.97
C LEU A 288 -12.24 -7.70 19.11
N TYR A 289 -12.21 -7.11 17.90
CA TYR A 289 -13.36 -7.10 16.99
C TYR A 289 -12.92 -7.13 15.55
N ARG A 290 -13.80 -7.54 14.64
CA ARG A 290 -13.59 -7.44 13.19
C ARG A 290 -14.74 -6.69 12.52
N TRP A 291 -14.57 -6.29 11.26
CA TRP A 291 -15.68 -5.74 10.48
C TRP A 291 -16.74 -6.81 10.25
N ASP A 292 -18.01 -6.42 10.31
CA ASP A 292 -19.11 -7.32 9.96
C ASP A 292 -19.29 -7.34 8.45
N LEU A 293 -18.90 -8.43 7.81
CA LEU A 293 -18.97 -8.60 6.37
C LEU A 293 -20.40 -8.90 5.87
N GLU A 294 -21.33 -9.18 6.77
CA GLU A 294 -22.77 -9.24 6.46
C GLU A 294 -23.44 -7.86 6.53
N ASP A 295 -22.78 -6.84 7.08
CA ASP A 295 -23.37 -5.50 7.21
C ASP A 295 -23.34 -4.76 5.85
N PRO A 296 -24.52 -4.43 5.26
CA PRO A 296 -24.57 -3.75 3.99
C PRO A 296 -24.01 -2.33 4.06
N LEU A 297 -23.96 -1.67 5.22
CA LEU A 297 -23.32 -0.36 5.36
C LEU A 297 -21.80 -0.41 5.18
N ILE A 298 -21.19 -1.57 5.45
CA ILE A 298 -19.76 -1.83 5.28
C ILE A 298 -19.49 -2.34 3.86
N THR A 299 -20.30 -3.28 3.38
CA THR A 299 -20.02 -4.00 2.13
C THR A 299 -20.71 -3.40 0.91
N THR A 300 -22.02 -3.55 0.78
CA THR A 300 -22.75 -3.27 -0.48
C THR A 300 -23.17 -1.82 -0.67
N ASN A 301 -23.21 -1.01 0.38
CA ASN A 301 -23.57 0.39 0.32
C ASN A 301 -22.49 1.19 -0.41
N LYS A 302 -22.84 1.84 -1.53
CA LYS A 302 -21.89 2.62 -2.35
C LYS A 302 -21.52 3.99 -1.78
N GLN A 303 -22.29 4.49 -0.82
CA GLN A 303 -22.07 5.80 -0.22
C GLN A 303 -21.15 5.72 0.99
N TYR A 304 -21.28 4.68 1.80
CA TYR A 304 -20.56 4.52 3.07
C TYR A 304 -19.64 3.29 3.13
N GLY A 305 -19.90 2.28 2.28
CA GLY A 305 -19.14 1.03 2.24
C GLY A 305 -18.38 0.83 0.93
N ALA A 306 -17.89 -0.39 0.69
CA ALA A 306 -17.10 -0.73 -0.49
C ALA A 306 -17.91 -0.79 -1.80
N GLY A 307 -19.24 -0.90 -1.72
CA GLY A 307 -20.12 -1.04 -2.88
C GLY A 307 -20.06 -2.42 -3.55
N ILE A 308 -19.59 -3.47 -2.86
CA ILE A 308 -19.42 -4.84 -3.39
C ILE A 308 -20.05 -5.88 -2.46
N ASN A 309 -20.36 -7.06 -2.97
CA ASN A 309 -20.65 -8.23 -2.13
C ASN A 309 -19.34 -8.93 -1.83
N ILE A 310 -19.05 -9.32 -0.60
CA ILE A 310 -17.82 -10.06 -0.29
C ILE A 310 -18.04 -11.54 -0.61
N THR A 311 -17.12 -12.14 -1.36
CA THR A 311 -17.13 -13.59 -1.63
C THR A 311 -17.14 -14.36 -0.32
N GLY A 312 -18.04 -15.33 -0.16
CA GLY A 312 -18.26 -16.03 1.11
C GLY A 312 -19.37 -15.45 1.99
N TYR A 313 -19.89 -14.25 1.70
CA TYR A 313 -20.87 -13.54 2.53
C TYR A 313 -22.09 -13.06 1.73
N GLY A 314 -23.21 -12.86 2.41
CA GLY A 314 -24.44 -12.29 1.84
C GLY A 314 -24.86 -12.96 0.51
N ALA A 315 -24.98 -12.15 -0.56
CA ALA A 315 -25.37 -12.63 -1.89
C ALA A 315 -24.34 -13.56 -2.56
N LEU A 316 -23.10 -13.62 -2.05
CA LEU A 316 -22.02 -14.49 -2.50
C LEU A 316 -21.62 -15.53 -1.45
N SER A 317 -22.53 -15.88 -0.54
CA SER A 317 -22.34 -16.88 0.53
C SER A 317 -21.96 -18.29 0.06
N LYS A 318 -22.06 -18.57 -1.23
CA LYS A 318 -21.65 -19.84 -1.85
C LYS A 318 -20.51 -19.57 -2.82
N PRO A 319 -19.26 -19.44 -2.34
CA PRO A 319 -18.13 -19.20 -3.21
C PRO A 319 -17.88 -20.40 -4.14
N GLU A 320 -17.21 -20.15 -5.25
CA GLU A 320 -16.70 -21.22 -6.10
C GLU A 320 -15.57 -21.96 -5.37
N LYS A 321 -15.30 -23.21 -5.76
CA LYS A 321 -14.10 -23.90 -5.27
C LYS A 321 -12.85 -23.16 -5.74
N ALA A 322 -11.76 -23.29 -4.96
CA ALA A 322 -10.46 -22.76 -5.33
C ALA A 322 -10.10 -23.19 -6.76
N LEU A 323 -9.76 -22.22 -7.61
CA LEU A 323 -9.40 -22.43 -9.01
C LEU A 323 -7.92 -22.80 -9.19
N PHE A 324 -7.11 -22.49 -8.18
CA PHE A 324 -5.69 -22.81 -8.08
C PHE A 324 -5.44 -23.46 -6.73
N VAL A 325 -4.50 -24.41 -6.67
CA VAL A 325 -4.01 -24.91 -5.38
C VAL A 325 -3.13 -23.83 -4.74
N ALA A 326 -3.25 -23.65 -3.42
CA ALA A 326 -2.59 -22.55 -2.72
C ALA A 326 -1.06 -22.56 -2.91
N GLU A 327 -0.47 -23.76 -2.97
CA GLU A 327 0.97 -23.97 -3.19
C GLU A 327 1.47 -23.49 -4.56
N ASN A 328 0.55 -23.29 -5.52
CA ASN A 328 0.86 -22.78 -6.85
C ASN A 328 0.54 -21.29 -7.01
N ILE A 329 0.17 -20.61 -5.93
CA ILE A 329 -0.04 -19.16 -5.91
C ILE A 329 1.22 -18.51 -5.32
N VAL A 330 1.84 -17.61 -6.09
CA VAL A 330 2.98 -16.80 -5.63
C VAL A 330 2.55 -15.35 -5.55
N VAL A 331 2.78 -14.71 -4.41
CA VAL A 331 2.59 -13.26 -4.27
C VAL A 331 3.93 -12.57 -4.48
N LEU A 332 3.97 -11.62 -5.41
CA LEU A 332 5.14 -10.81 -5.69
C LEU A 332 4.89 -9.40 -5.15
N HIS A 333 5.67 -9.00 -4.16
CA HIS A 333 5.61 -7.69 -3.52
C HIS A 333 7.02 -7.07 -3.42
N ASP A 334 7.08 -5.77 -3.15
CA ASP A 334 8.31 -4.98 -2.96
C ASP A 334 8.51 -4.50 -1.52
N GLY A 335 7.67 -4.97 -0.58
CA GLY A 335 7.78 -4.70 0.85
C GLY A 335 7.08 -3.41 1.31
N ILE A 336 6.44 -2.71 0.36
CA ILE A 336 5.63 -1.51 0.62
C ILE A 336 4.38 -1.84 1.43
#